data_AF-A0A7R9PWG4-F1
#
_entry.id   AF-A0A7R9PWG4-F1
#
_cell.length_a   1.000
_cell.length_b   1.000
_cell.length_c   1.000
_cell.angle_alpha   90.00
_cell.angle_beta   90.00
_cell.angle_gamma   90.00
#
_symmetry.space_group_name_H-M   'P 1'
#
loop_
_entity.id
_entity.type
_entity.pdbx_description
1 polymer ?
#
loop_
_entity_poly.entity_id
_entity_poly.type
_entity_poly.pdbx_seq_one_letter_code
_entity_poly.pdbx_strand_id
1 'polypeptide(L)'
;MIITFALMLIMIPFFWLFVTILHFPPLFIITLSIVGIFWPIFPAIAGHLLIYSLFLSLMFYMFLLRLIDSPDICDSVLRLISKSKANHNLISFDSPLEDSDVLQERREVNAVLQNKHKSPILLIHGLTKVFRKSRLFGLLPSDSTPEIAVNKFEENVWKLCEYIANNESNCLNDCFVVFISNEQKMIPLWRQKAGDERRDYLCVWDYHVFIGFFYFCFKFSKYFHSTGSHRALVYDMDSTLEFSLDFSTYSGLTFRDETAIRDEYHRRFRVIEAQIYLTTFASNRSHMRRPDDSWIKDPPLYPCIKTNECDHNLDGFISMDCHRFAIGSVLDINQFNHQFDPKS
;
A
#
# COMPACT_ATOMS: atom_id res chain seq x y z
N MET A 1 -2.57 10.81 -50.11
CA MET A 1 -1.24 11.45 -50.12
C MET A 1 -1.33 12.97 -50.16
N ILE A 2 -2.02 13.58 -51.13
CA ILE A 2 -2.19 15.05 -51.22
C ILE A 2 -2.95 15.63 -50.01
N ILE A 3 -4.03 14.97 -49.58
CA ILE A 3 -4.81 15.37 -48.38
C ILE A 3 -3.97 15.28 -47.10
N THR A 4 -3.17 14.23 -46.98
CA THR A 4 -2.27 13.99 -45.83
C THR A 4 -1.17 15.05 -45.75
N PHE A 5 -0.62 15.45 -46.90
CA PHE A 5 0.40 16.49 -46.98
C PHE A 5 -0.17 17.88 -46.72
N ALA A 6 -1.39 18.16 -47.20
CA ALA A 6 -2.12 19.38 -46.90
C ALA A 6 -2.46 19.48 -45.40
N LEU A 7 -2.89 18.38 -44.77
CA LEU A 7 -3.13 18.33 -43.32
C LEU A 7 -1.85 18.55 -42.50
N MET A 8 -0.70 18.00 -42.92
CA MET A 8 0.58 18.29 -42.26
C MET A 8 0.98 19.76 -42.37
N LEU A 9 0.79 20.38 -43.54
CA LEU A 9 1.08 21.81 -43.74
C LEU A 9 0.17 22.71 -42.90
N ILE A 10 -1.09 22.31 -42.68
CA ILE A 10 -2.03 23.00 -41.80
C ILE A 10 -1.65 22.81 -40.32
N MET A 11 -1.01 21.70 -39.94
CA MET A 11 -0.67 21.36 -38.54
C MET A 11 0.65 21.95 -38.03
N ILE A 12 1.59 22.29 -38.91
CA ILE A 12 2.87 22.92 -38.54
C ILE A 12 2.68 24.24 -37.76
N PRO A 13 1.79 25.16 -38.18
CA PRO A 13 1.50 26.39 -37.43
C PRO A 13 0.92 26.13 -36.02
N PHE A 14 0.04 25.14 -35.86
CA PHE A 14 -0.57 24.82 -34.55
C PHE A 14 0.42 24.17 -33.59
N PHE A 15 1.34 23.36 -34.11
CA PHE A 15 2.44 22.79 -33.32
C PHE A 15 3.35 23.90 -32.75
N TRP A 16 3.75 24.86 -33.60
CA TRP A 16 4.54 25.99 -33.14
C TRP A 16 3.76 26.91 -32.18
N LEU A 17 2.47 27.13 -32.44
CA LEU A 17 1.59 27.89 -31.53
C LEU A 17 1.50 27.23 -30.14
N PHE A 18 1.37 25.90 -30.09
CA PHE A 18 1.35 25.14 -28.84
C PHE A 18 2.69 25.23 -28.08
N VAL A 19 3.82 25.13 -28.80
CA VAL A 19 5.16 25.30 -28.22
C VAL A 19 5.36 26.71 -27.68
N THR A 20 4.87 27.74 -28.38
CA THR A 20 4.93 29.15 -27.95
C THR A 20 4.05 29.40 -26.72
N ILE A 21 2.85 28.83 -26.67
CA ILE A 21 1.95 28.89 -25.51
C ILE A 21 2.59 28.26 -24.26
N LEU A 22 3.30 27.14 -24.42
CA LEU A 22 3.96 26.45 -23.31
C LEU A 22 5.12 27.24 -22.69
N HIS A 23 5.80 28.09 -23.49
CA HIS A 23 6.96 28.86 -23.05
C HIS A 23 6.63 30.30 -22.65
N PHE A 24 5.46 30.84 -23.02
CA PHE A 24 5.05 32.22 -22.72
C PHE A 24 3.59 32.29 -22.25
N PRO A 25 3.33 32.14 -20.93
CA PRO A 25 2.00 32.13 -20.34
C PRO A 25 1.08 33.34 -20.63
N PRO A 26 1.57 34.59 -20.84
CA PRO A 26 0.69 35.74 -21.07
C PRO A 26 -0.07 35.73 -22.40
N LEU A 27 0.30 34.88 -23.37
CA LEU A 27 -0.32 34.84 -24.71
C LEU A 27 -1.55 33.93 -24.81
N PHE A 28 -1.88 33.20 -23.73
CA PHE A 28 -2.94 32.18 -23.71
C PHE A 28 -4.35 32.75 -23.91
N ILE A 29 -4.59 34.01 -23.52
CA ILE A 29 -5.92 34.64 -23.58
C ILE A 29 -6.25 35.13 -25.02
N ILE A 30 -5.23 35.51 -25.80
CA ILE A 30 -5.42 35.98 -27.17
C ILE A 30 -5.71 34.80 -28.12
N THR A 31 -5.09 33.64 -27.88
CA THR A 31 -5.25 32.44 -28.71
C THR A 31 -6.61 31.75 -28.54
N LEU A 32 -7.16 31.73 -27.32
CA LEU A 32 -8.53 31.26 -27.05
C LEU A 32 -9.60 32.08 -27.79
N SER A 33 -9.36 33.39 -27.92
CA SER A 33 -10.30 34.30 -28.61
C SER A 33 -10.36 34.04 -30.12
N ILE A 34 -9.25 33.61 -30.73
CA ILE A 34 -9.19 33.27 -32.17
C ILE A 34 -9.82 31.89 -32.42
N VAL A 35 -9.61 30.92 -31.53
CA VAL A 35 -10.17 29.56 -31.67
C VAL A 35 -11.70 29.56 -31.58
N GLY A 36 -12.29 30.43 -30.75
CA GLY A 36 -13.75 30.59 -30.65
C GLY A 36 -14.42 31.12 -31.93
N ILE A 37 -13.70 31.93 -32.73
CA ILE A 37 -14.23 32.53 -33.97
C ILE A 37 -14.36 31.50 -35.10
N PHE A 38 -13.51 30.47 -35.13
CA PHE A 38 -13.51 29.46 -36.20
C PHE A 38 -14.28 28.18 -35.87
N TRP A 39 -14.80 28.04 -34.64
CA TRP A 39 -15.61 26.91 -34.18
C TRP A 39 -16.85 26.59 -35.05
N PRO A 40 -17.55 27.57 -35.67
CA PRO A 40 -18.76 27.27 -36.45
C PRO A 40 -18.50 26.62 -37.82
N ILE A 41 -17.25 26.56 -38.31
CA ILE A 41 -16.93 26.13 -39.69
C ILE A 41 -16.65 24.62 -39.78
N PHE A 42 -16.58 23.89 -38.65
CA PHE A 42 -16.03 22.54 -38.61
C PHE A 42 -16.99 21.33 -38.40
N PRO A 43 -18.27 21.29 -38.85
CA PRO A 43 -19.11 20.12 -38.62
C PRO A 43 -19.03 19.01 -39.71
N ALA A 44 -17.90 18.83 -40.41
CA ALA A 44 -17.78 17.79 -41.46
C ALA A 44 -16.88 16.59 -41.11
N ILE A 45 -16.34 16.52 -39.90
CA ILE A 45 -15.21 15.62 -39.62
C ILE A 45 -15.35 14.95 -38.25
N ALA A 46 -16.29 14.00 -38.13
CA ALA A 46 -16.33 13.08 -37.00
C ALA A 46 -15.18 12.04 -37.09
N GLY A 47 -14.74 11.69 -38.31
CA GLY A 47 -13.67 10.71 -38.55
C GLY A 47 -12.26 11.19 -38.19
N HIS A 48 -11.94 12.49 -38.34
CA HIS A 48 -10.62 12.98 -37.93
C HIS A 48 -10.51 13.20 -36.41
N LEU A 49 -11.60 13.35 -35.64
CA LEU A 49 -11.53 13.44 -34.17
C LEU A 49 -10.92 12.18 -33.54
N LEU A 50 -11.20 10.98 -34.10
CA LEU A 50 -10.59 9.74 -33.65
C LEU A 50 -9.10 9.68 -33.99
N ILE A 51 -8.71 10.16 -35.17
CA ILE A 51 -7.31 10.23 -35.62
C ILE A 51 -6.54 11.27 -34.80
N TYR A 52 -7.15 12.42 -34.50
CA TYR A 52 -6.59 13.44 -33.60
C TYR A 52 -6.43 12.91 -32.19
N SER A 53 -7.41 12.18 -31.65
CA SER A 53 -7.31 11.53 -30.35
C SER A 53 -6.17 10.51 -30.32
N LEU A 54 -6.10 9.62 -31.32
CA LEU A 54 -5.05 8.61 -31.42
C LEU A 54 -3.66 9.23 -31.57
N PHE A 55 -3.55 10.30 -32.37
CA PHE A 55 -2.30 11.02 -32.57
C PHE A 55 -1.86 11.78 -31.32
N LEU A 56 -2.80 12.43 -30.61
CA LEU A 56 -2.51 13.12 -29.35
C LEU A 56 -2.14 12.14 -28.24
N SER A 57 -2.82 10.98 -28.17
CA SER A 57 -2.45 9.87 -27.28
C SER A 57 -1.07 9.29 -27.62
N LEU A 58 -0.74 9.15 -28.90
CA LEU A 58 0.59 8.68 -29.34
C LEU A 58 1.68 9.72 -29.03
N MET A 59 1.41 11.01 -29.22
CA MET A 59 2.34 12.09 -28.85
C MET A 59 2.54 12.18 -27.34
N PHE A 60 1.48 12.03 -26.56
CA PHE A 60 1.55 11.96 -25.09
C PHE A 60 2.32 10.71 -24.64
N TYR A 61 2.09 9.56 -25.29
CA TYR A 61 2.83 8.32 -25.06
C TYR A 61 4.32 8.48 -25.39
N MET A 62 4.67 9.09 -26.53
CA MET A 62 6.06 9.39 -26.91
C MET A 62 6.71 10.43 -25.99
N PHE A 63 5.94 11.39 -25.48
CA PHE A 63 6.39 12.36 -24.47
C PHE A 63 6.66 11.69 -23.13
N LEU A 64 5.77 10.81 -22.67
CA LEU A 64 6.00 9.97 -21.50
C LEU A 64 7.26 9.10 -21.68
N LEU A 65 7.42 8.44 -22.84
CA LEU A 65 8.62 7.65 -23.13
C LEU A 65 9.91 8.49 -23.11
N ARG A 66 9.89 9.71 -23.66
CA ARG A 66 11.04 10.64 -23.63
C ARG A 66 11.33 11.18 -22.23
N LEU A 67 10.30 11.43 -21.44
CA LEU A 67 10.44 11.72 -20.01
C LEU A 67 11.17 10.55 -19.35
N ILE A 68 10.64 9.33 -19.49
CA ILE A 68 11.17 8.09 -18.90
C ILE A 68 12.61 7.77 -19.36
N ASP A 69 13.04 8.27 -20.53
CA ASP A 69 14.40 8.13 -21.04
C ASP A 69 15.44 9.09 -20.44
N SER A 70 15.03 10.11 -19.67
CA SER A 70 15.98 10.99 -19.01
C SER A 70 16.59 10.34 -17.75
N PRO A 71 17.93 10.28 -17.60
CA PRO A 71 18.58 9.87 -16.35
C PRO A 71 18.17 10.73 -15.15
N ASP A 72 17.65 11.94 -15.39
CA ASP A 72 17.12 12.82 -14.36
C ASP A 72 15.80 12.32 -13.75
N ILE A 73 15.08 11.38 -14.36
CA ILE A 73 13.82 10.89 -13.80
C ILE A 73 14.01 10.01 -12.58
N CYS A 74 15.05 9.16 -12.56
CA CYS A 74 15.32 8.37 -11.35
C CYS A 74 15.64 9.31 -10.20
N ASP A 75 16.50 10.30 -10.43
CA ASP A 75 16.85 11.29 -9.42
C ASP A 75 15.68 12.23 -9.09
N SER A 76 14.80 12.55 -10.04
CA SER A 76 13.59 13.36 -9.79
C SER A 76 12.52 12.59 -9.02
N VAL A 77 12.33 11.30 -9.31
CA VAL A 77 11.47 10.37 -8.57
C VAL A 77 12.02 10.20 -7.15
N LEU A 78 13.32 9.95 -7.00
CA LEU A 78 13.97 9.85 -5.69
C LEU A 78 13.92 11.17 -4.92
N ARG A 79 14.06 12.32 -5.58
CA ARG A 79 13.86 13.65 -4.97
C ARG A 79 12.41 13.93 -4.60
N LEU A 80 11.44 13.40 -5.34
CA LEU A 80 10.02 13.48 -4.98
C LEU A 80 9.69 12.58 -3.78
N ILE A 81 10.24 11.37 -3.75
CA ILE A 81 10.16 10.46 -2.59
C ILE A 81 10.82 11.12 -1.36
N SER A 82 12.01 11.69 -1.51
CA SER A 82 12.70 12.36 -0.40
C SER A 82 11.97 13.62 0.09
N LYS A 83 11.42 14.44 -0.82
CA LYS A 83 10.57 15.59 -0.46
C LYS A 83 9.27 15.17 0.21
N SER A 84 8.68 14.05 -0.21
CA SER A 84 7.50 13.47 0.46
C SER A 84 7.83 13.08 1.89
N LYS A 85 9.00 12.46 2.15
CA LYS A 85 9.46 12.12 3.51
C LYS A 85 9.74 13.38 4.35
N ALA A 86 10.35 14.41 3.76
CA ALA A 86 10.71 15.66 4.45
C ALA A 86 9.50 16.53 4.87
N ASN A 87 8.42 16.55 4.08
CA ASN A 87 7.20 17.31 4.41
C ASN A 87 6.40 16.73 5.60
N HIS A 88 6.71 15.51 6.04
CA HIS A 88 6.04 14.83 7.15
C HIS A 88 6.86 14.83 8.46
N ASN A 89 7.81 15.77 8.64
CA ASN A 89 8.61 15.95 9.86
C ASN A 89 9.42 14.72 10.31
N LEU A 90 9.85 13.86 9.39
CA LEU A 90 10.82 12.82 9.67
C LEU A 90 12.16 13.18 9.02
N ILE A 91 13.12 13.52 9.89
CA ILE A 91 14.58 13.61 9.68
C ILE A 91 15.10 14.95 9.11
N SER A 92 15.81 15.70 9.96
CA SER A 92 16.84 16.67 9.51
C SER A 92 18.05 15.90 8.99
N PHE A 93 18.26 15.87 7.68
CA PHE A 93 19.42 15.24 7.06
C PHE A 93 20.64 16.17 7.09
N ASP A 94 21.37 16.16 8.21
CA ASP A 94 22.75 16.66 8.29
C ASP A 94 23.72 15.52 8.69
N SER A 95 23.48 14.31 8.19
CA SER A 95 24.36 13.15 8.39
C SER A 95 24.50 12.29 7.12
N PRO A 96 25.72 12.05 6.62
CA PRO A 96 25.98 11.18 5.48
C PRO A 96 26.06 9.72 5.96
N LEU A 97 24.90 9.13 6.27
CA LEU A 97 24.74 7.68 6.37
C LEU A 97 23.65 7.30 5.36
N GLU A 98 24.05 6.69 4.24
CA GLU A 98 23.11 6.13 3.27
C GLU A 98 22.28 5.04 3.95
N ASP A 99 21.06 5.40 4.32
CA ASP A 99 20.09 4.54 4.98
C ASP A 99 19.78 3.31 4.11
N SER A 100 19.80 2.12 4.72
CA SER A 100 19.68 0.85 4.00
C SER A 100 18.36 0.73 3.23
N ASP A 101 17.31 1.40 3.73
CA ASP A 101 16.00 1.50 3.10
C ASP A 101 16.01 2.39 1.87
N VAL A 102 16.75 3.51 1.89
CA VAL A 102 16.92 4.39 0.73
C VAL A 102 17.68 3.68 -0.38
N LEU A 103 18.70 2.89 -0.03
CA LEU A 103 19.42 2.05 -0.99
C LEU A 103 18.50 0.97 -1.58
N GLN A 104 17.61 0.39 -0.79
CA GLN A 104 16.65 -0.62 -1.26
C GLN A 104 15.56 0.00 -2.16
N GLU A 105 14.98 1.13 -1.78
CA GLU A 105 14.04 1.91 -2.62
C GLU A 105 14.71 2.32 -3.93
N ARG A 106 15.96 2.79 -3.88
CA ARG A 106 16.74 3.14 -5.08
C ARG A 106 16.97 1.95 -6.00
N ARG A 107 17.22 0.76 -5.46
CA ARG A 107 17.31 -0.47 -6.26
C ARG A 107 15.97 -0.83 -6.90
N GLU A 108 14.87 -0.71 -6.17
CA GLU A 108 13.52 -0.99 -6.67
C GLU A 108 13.12 -0.03 -7.80
N VAL A 109 13.30 1.28 -7.63
CA VAL A 109 13.03 2.30 -8.66
C VAL A 109 13.90 2.07 -9.90
N ASN A 110 15.20 1.82 -9.73
CA ASN A 110 16.09 1.54 -10.86
C ASN A 110 15.70 0.26 -11.61
N ALA A 111 15.25 -0.78 -10.91
CA ALA A 111 14.80 -2.02 -11.53
C ALA A 111 13.53 -1.81 -12.39
N VAL A 112 12.60 -0.96 -11.92
CA VAL A 112 11.41 -0.56 -12.68
C VAL A 112 11.81 0.24 -13.92
N LEU A 113 12.70 1.22 -13.79
CA LEU A 113 13.15 2.09 -14.89
C LEU A 113 13.99 1.38 -15.95
N GLN A 114 14.80 0.39 -15.59
CA GLN A 114 15.60 -0.42 -16.53
C GLN A 114 14.73 -1.19 -17.55
N ASN A 115 13.43 -1.33 -17.32
CA ASN A 115 12.51 -2.09 -18.17
C ASN A 115 11.39 -1.24 -18.78
N LYS A 116 11.56 0.09 -18.79
CA LYS A 116 10.67 1.09 -19.38
C LYS A 116 10.14 0.78 -20.78
N HIS A 117 10.89 0.03 -21.58
CA HIS A 117 10.54 -0.31 -22.96
C HIS A 117 9.56 -1.50 -23.08
N LYS A 118 9.29 -2.25 -22.00
CA LYS A 118 8.42 -3.45 -22.06
C LYS A 118 6.92 -3.12 -22.04
N SER A 119 6.50 -2.14 -21.24
CA SER A 119 5.12 -1.65 -21.19
C SER A 119 5.03 -0.41 -20.30
N PRO A 120 4.58 0.74 -20.82
CA PRO A 120 4.41 1.95 -20.02
C PRO A 120 3.33 1.85 -18.94
N ILE A 121 2.32 1.00 -19.12
CA ILE A 121 1.29 0.75 -18.10
C ILE A 121 1.92 0.04 -16.89
N LEU A 122 2.74 -0.99 -17.13
CA LEU A 122 3.44 -1.70 -16.06
C LEU A 122 4.47 -0.82 -15.34
N LEU A 123 5.12 0.09 -16.08
CA LEU A 123 6.03 1.08 -15.50
C LEU A 123 5.30 2.05 -14.58
N ILE A 124 4.20 2.65 -15.05
CA ILE A 124 3.38 3.59 -14.26
C ILE A 124 2.86 2.87 -13.02
N HIS A 125 2.26 1.68 -13.18
CA HIS A 125 1.70 0.90 -12.07
C HIS A 125 2.78 0.52 -11.04
N GLY A 126 3.96 0.11 -11.51
CA GLY A 126 5.10 -0.21 -10.66
C GLY A 126 5.59 1.00 -9.87
N LEU A 127 5.79 2.14 -10.53
CA LEU A 127 6.20 3.39 -9.86
C LEU A 127 5.13 3.85 -8.86
N THR A 128 3.85 3.87 -9.23
CA THR A 128 2.75 4.25 -8.34
C THR A 128 2.74 3.40 -7.06
N LYS A 129 2.96 2.08 -7.15
CA LYS A 129 3.00 1.21 -5.97
C LYS A 129 4.25 1.41 -5.10
N VAL A 130 5.43 1.69 -5.70
CA VAL A 130 6.65 2.05 -4.95
C VAL A 130 6.45 3.37 -4.20
N PHE A 131 5.85 4.38 -4.86
CA PHE A 131 5.49 5.64 -4.21
C PHE A 131 4.51 5.44 -3.05
N ARG A 132 3.47 4.61 -3.22
CA ARG A 132 2.51 4.27 -2.15
C ARG A 132 3.18 3.60 -0.95
N LYS A 133 4.09 2.64 -1.18
CA LYS A 133 4.88 1.99 -0.12
C LYS A 133 5.68 3.02 0.67
N SER A 134 6.45 3.89 -0.01
CA SER A 134 7.26 4.92 0.65
C SER A 134 6.39 5.92 1.42
N ARG A 135 5.20 6.25 0.91
CA ARG A 135 4.28 7.18 1.55
C ARG A 135 3.65 6.56 2.79
N LEU A 136 3.23 5.29 2.72
CA LEU A 136 2.73 4.53 3.86
C LEU A 136 3.80 4.43 4.96
N PHE A 137 5.04 4.12 4.59
CA PHE A 137 6.17 4.07 5.54
C PHE A 137 6.39 5.43 6.24
N GLY A 138 6.32 6.54 5.51
CA GLY A 138 6.47 7.89 6.08
C GLY A 138 5.26 8.38 6.87
N LEU A 139 4.13 7.68 6.81
CA LEU A 139 2.87 8.05 7.46
C LEU A 139 2.62 7.27 8.74
N LEU A 140 3.16 6.07 8.85
CA LEU A 140 3.04 5.28 10.05
C LEU A 140 3.67 6.03 11.21
N PRO A 141 2.92 6.24 12.30
CA PRO A 141 3.49 6.91 13.44
C PRO A 141 4.69 6.13 13.94
N SER A 142 5.80 6.84 14.22
CA SER A 142 6.83 6.30 15.10
C SER A 142 6.17 5.95 16.44
N ASP A 143 6.78 5.08 17.24
CA ASP A 143 6.29 4.56 18.54
C ASP A 143 5.79 5.63 19.56
N SER A 144 5.84 6.92 19.22
CA SER A 144 5.51 8.09 20.03
C SER A 144 4.16 8.76 19.78
N THR A 145 3.26 8.26 18.90
CA THR A 145 1.91 8.87 18.83
C THR A 145 1.02 8.46 20.01
N PRO A 146 0.53 9.43 20.81
CA PRO A 146 -0.13 9.15 22.09
C PRO A 146 -1.52 8.49 21.98
N GLU A 147 -2.12 8.45 20.79
CA GLU A 147 -3.46 7.85 20.58
C GLU A 147 -3.44 6.35 20.27
N ILE A 148 -2.29 5.79 19.88
CA ILE A 148 -2.12 4.34 19.77
C ILE A 148 -1.84 3.81 21.17
N ALA A 149 -2.92 3.55 21.89
CA ALA A 149 -2.87 3.08 23.26
C ALA A 149 -2.10 1.75 23.34
N VAL A 150 -1.06 1.73 24.15
CA VAL A 150 -0.38 0.50 24.56
C VAL A 150 -1.45 -0.44 25.13
N ASN A 151 -1.62 -1.62 24.50
CA ASN A 151 -2.38 -2.79 24.97
C ASN A 151 -3.82 -3.07 24.47
N LYS A 152 -4.26 -2.59 23.31
CA LYS A 152 -5.51 -3.11 22.68
C LYS A 152 -5.32 -3.41 21.19
N PHE A 153 -4.97 -4.66 20.91
CA PHE A 153 -4.42 -5.12 19.64
C PHE A 153 -5.37 -4.88 18.46
N GLU A 154 -6.64 -5.21 18.64
CA GLU A 154 -7.68 -5.11 17.61
C GLU A 154 -8.10 -3.65 17.32
N GLU A 155 -8.18 -2.81 18.36
CA GLU A 155 -8.54 -1.39 18.20
C GLU A 155 -7.36 -0.56 17.67
N ASN A 156 -6.12 -0.90 18.05
CA ASN A 156 -4.93 -0.25 17.51
C ASN A 156 -4.80 -0.50 16.01
N VAL A 157 -5.04 -1.73 15.58
CA VAL A 157 -5.08 -2.10 14.16
C VAL A 157 -6.22 -1.35 13.45
N TRP A 158 -7.41 -1.25 14.06
CA TRP A 158 -8.51 -0.47 13.50
C TRP A 158 -8.15 1.02 13.33
N LYS A 159 -7.51 1.62 14.35
CA LYS A 159 -7.05 3.01 14.31
C LYS A 159 -5.99 3.24 13.24
N LEU A 160 -5.11 2.26 13.04
CA LEU A 160 -4.16 2.33 11.94
C LEU A 160 -4.87 2.27 10.58
N CYS A 161 -5.87 1.39 10.41
CA CYS A 161 -6.70 1.40 9.20
C CYS A 161 -7.42 2.74 8.99
N GLU A 162 -7.99 3.34 10.05
CA GLU A 162 -8.69 4.62 10.00
C GLU A 162 -7.73 5.74 9.56
N TYR A 163 -6.54 5.75 10.15
CA TYR A 163 -5.49 6.70 9.79
C TYR A 163 -5.06 6.54 8.32
N ILE A 164 -4.86 5.31 7.84
CA ILE A 164 -4.55 5.05 6.42
C ILE A 164 -5.70 5.51 5.53
N ALA A 165 -6.96 5.25 5.91
CA ALA A 165 -8.12 5.68 5.14
C ALA A 165 -8.18 7.22 4.98
N ASN A 166 -7.87 7.95 6.05
CA ASN A 166 -7.93 9.41 6.10
C ASN A 166 -6.75 10.10 5.39
N ASN A 167 -5.57 9.47 5.36
CA ASN A 167 -4.36 10.08 4.79
C ASN A 167 -4.00 9.51 3.39
N GLU A 168 -4.27 8.22 3.15
CA GLU A 168 -3.93 7.48 1.93
C GLU A 168 -5.01 6.45 1.56
N SER A 169 -6.24 6.91 1.33
CA SER A 169 -7.37 6.04 0.95
C SER A 169 -7.05 5.07 -0.21
N ASN A 170 -6.18 5.49 -1.13
CA ASN A 170 -5.71 4.66 -2.25
C ASN A 170 -4.87 3.43 -1.84
N CYS A 171 -4.23 3.46 -0.67
CA CYS A 171 -3.43 2.37 -0.12
C CYS A 171 -4.28 1.39 0.70
N LEU A 172 -5.43 1.82 1.22
CA LEU A 172 -6.29 1.00 2.08
C LEU A 172 -6.75 -0.30 1.38
N ASN A 173 -7.00 -0.25 0.07
CA ASN A 173 -7.38 -1.41 -0.74
C ASN A 173 -6.27 -2.45 -0.89
N ASP A 174 -5.02 -2.08 -0.62
CA ASP A 174 -3.87 -2.97 -0.61
C ASP A 174 -3.55 -3.47 0.83
N CYS A 175 -4.33 -3.06 1.85
CA CYS A 175 -4.18 -3.44 3.26
C CYS A 175 -5.14 -4.55 3.68
N PHE A 176 -4.63 -5.46 4.52
CA PHE A 176 -5.36 -6.57 5.11
C PHE A 176 -5.14 -6.60 6.62
N VAL A 177 -6.21 -6.80 7.38
CA VAL A 177 -6.18 -7.06 8.81
C VAL A 177 -6.19 -8.57 9.00
N VAL A 178 -5.28 -9.09 9.80
CA VAL A 178 -5.13 -10.52 10.03
C VAL A 178 -5.36 -10.81 11.51
N PHE A 179 -6.41 -11.56 11.80
CA PHE A 179 -6.62 -12.20 13.10
C PHE A 179 -5.98 -13.58 13.08
N ILE A 180 -5.24 -13.92 14.12
CA ILE A 180 -4.66 -15.24 14.34
C ILE A 180 -5.32 -15.85 15.56
N SER A 181 -5.80 -17.08 15.45
CA SER A 181 -6.28 -17.87 16.59
C SER A 181 -6.39 -19.34 16.17
N ASN A 182 -6.96 -20.17 17.02
CA ASN A 182 -7.36 -21.54 16.72
C ASN A 182 -8.55 -21.93 17.60
N GLU A 183 -9.01 -23.18 17.47
CA GLU A 183 -10.18 -23.67 18.24
C GLU A 183 -9.92 -23.65 19.75
N GLN A 184 -8.67 -23.87 20.15
CA GLN A 184 -8.22 -23.93 21.53
C GLN A 184 -7.96 -22.55 22.14
N LYS A 185 -7.94 -21.48 21.33
CA LYS A 185 -7.46 -20.15 21.71
C LYS A 185 -6.11 -20.26 22.42
N MET A 186 -5.18 -21.00 21.81
CA MET A 186 -3.81 -21.18 22.28
C MET A 186 -2.89 -21.23 21.06
N ILE A 187 -2.36 -20.08 20.68
CA ILE A 187 -1.47 -19.96 19.52
C ILE A 187 -0.07 -19.49 19.97
N PRO A 188 0.98 -20.32 19.80
CA PRO A 188 2.34 -19.91 20.10
C PRO A 188 2.86 -18.98 19.01
N LEU A 189 3.28 -17.77 19.39
CA LEU A 189 3.95 -16.80 18.54
C LEU A 189 5.29 -16.40 19.15
N TRP A 190 6.35 -16.40 18.34
CA TRP A 190 7.68 -15.96 18.74
C TRP A 190 7.88 -14.48 18.44
N ARG A 191 8.93 -13.88 19.02
CA ARG A 191 9.28 -12.46 18.80
C ARG A 191 8.16 -11.52 19.23
N GLN A 192 7.50 -11.81 20.35
CA GLN A 192 6.42 -10.98 20.91
C GLN A 192 6.92 -10.23 22.15
N LYS A 193 6.63 -8.93 22.28
CA LYS A 193 7.05 -8.07 23.39
C LYS A 193 6.62 -8.61 24.76
N ALA A 194 5.49 -9.32 24.82
CA ALA A 194 4.99 -9.98 26.03
C ALA A 194 5.60 -11.37 26.31
N GLY A 195 6.43 -11.89 25.40
CA GLY A 195 7.02 -13.23 25.48
C GLY A 195 8.27 -13.32 26.34
N ASP A 196 8.64 -14.55 26.71
CA ASP A 196 9.85 -14.83 27.49
C ASP A 196 11.10 -14.70 26.60
N GLU A 197 11.93 -13.69 26.85
CA GLU A 197 13.18 -13.43 26.13
C GLU A 197 14.10 -14.67 26.07
N ARG A 198 14.13 -15.49 27.13
CA ARG A 198 14.96 -16.72 27.17
C ARG A 198 14.47 -17.81 26.22
N ARG A 199 13.27 -17.65 25.68
CA ARG A 199 12.59 -18.57 24.75
C ARG A 199 12.31 -17.89 23.42
N ASP A 200 13.20 -17.02 22.98
CA ASP A 200 13.05 -16.21 21.77
C ASP A 200 11.75 -15.39 21.76
N TYR A 201 11.38 -14.86 22.92
CA TYR A 201 10.17 -14.04 23.09
C TYR A 201 8.90 -14.80 22.70
N LEU A 202 8.82 -16.08 23.05
CA LEU A 202 7.63 -16.92 22.88
C LEU A 202 6.50 -16.45 23.81
N CYS A 203 5.34 -16.18 23.23
CA CYS A 203 4.08 -15.92 23.92
C CYS A 203 2.99 -16.86 23.39
N VAL A 204 2.07 -17.30 24.25
CA VAL A 204 0.89 -18.08 23.86
C VAL A 204 -0.32 -17.17 23.97
N TRP A 205 -0.90 -16.81 22.83
CA TRP A 205 -2.05 -15.92 22.76
C TRP A 205 -3.35 -16.71 22.64
N ASP A 206 -4.44 -16.13 23.14
CA ASP A 206 -5.80 -16.56 22.82
C ASP A 206 -6.20 -16.14 21.40
N TYR A 207 -5.84 -14.91 21.02
CA TYR A 207 -5.80 -14.44 19.64
C TYR A 207 -4.79 -13.31 19.50
N HIS A 208 -4.34 -13.04 18.27
CA HIS A 208 -3.49 -11.90 17.94
C HIS A 208 -4.01 -11.17 16.70
N VAL A 209 -3.71 -9.87 16.56
CA VAL A 209 -4.15 -9.06 15.40
C VAL A 209 -3.01 -8.19 14.90
N PHE A 210 -2.80 -8.20 13.58
CA PHE A 210 -1.81 -7.34 12.92
C PHE A 210 -2.30 -6.88 11.54
N ILE A 211 -1.59 -5.95 10.91
CA ILE A 211 -1.86 -5.52 9.52
C ILE A 211 -0.82 -6.12 8.58
N GLY A 212 -1.28 -6.76 7.50
CA GLY A 212 -0.49 -7.07 6.31
C GLY A 212 -0.77 -6.06 5.21
N PHE A 213 0.25 -5.59 4.51
CA PHE A 213 0.14 -4.66 3.39
C PHE A 213 0.78 -5.25 2.14
N PHE A 214 0.00 -5.47 1.08
CA PHE A 214 0.56 -5.88 -0.19
C PHE A 214 1.15 -4.70 -0.94
N TYR A 215 2.37 -4.88 -1.40
CA TYR A 215 3.01 -4.00 -2.35
C TYR A 215 3.62 -4.81 -3.48
N PHE A 216 3.81 -4.16 -4.62
CA PHE A 216 4.45 -4.81 -5.75
C PHE A 216 5.95 -4.54 -5.69
N CYS A 217 6.76 -5.59 -5.64
CA CYS A 217 8.20 -5.50 -5.71
C CYS A 217 8.69 -6.18 -6.98
N PHE A 218 9.33 -5.43 -7.87
CA PHE A 218 10.06 -6.01 -8.99
C PHE A 218 11.37 -6.63 -8.49
N LYS A 219 11.47 -7.97 -8.48
CA LYS A 219 12.74 -8.68 -8.27
C LYS A 219 13.28 -9.10 -9.64
N PHE A 220 14.31 -8.43 -10.12
CA PHE A 220 15.02 -8.84 -11.33
C PHE A 220 16.20 -9.74 -10.94
N SER A 221 16.10 -11.04 -11.25
CA SER A 221 17.24 -11.95 -11.16
C SER A 221 18.28 -11.59 -12.23
N LYS A 222 19.57 -11.69 -11.88
CA LYS A 222 20.74 -11.47 -12.77
C LYS A 222 20.72 -12.37 -14.01
N TYR A 223 19.95 -13.44 -13.97
CA TYR A 223 19.71 -14.35 -15.09
C TYR A 223 18.23 -14.32 -15.38
N PHE A 224 17.88 -13.64 -16.49
CA PHE A 224 16.59 -13.56 -17.15
C PHE A 224 15.40 -14.24 -16.44
N HIS A 225 14.50 -13.42 -15.87
CA HIS A 225 13.03 -13.52 -15.91
C HIS A 225 12.50 -12.43 -14.96
N SER A 226 11.80 -11.43 -15.51
CA SER A 226 11.08 -10.42 -14.73
C SER A 226 9.86 -11.07 -14.06
N THR A 227 10.05 -11.70 -12.91
CA THR A 227 8.90 -12.13 -12.10
C THR A 227 8.60 -10.99 -11.14
N GLY A 228 7.67 -10.11 -11.51
CA GLY A 228 7.04 -9.25 -10.51
C GLY A 228 6.57 -10.14 -9.35
N SER A 229 7.06 -9.87 -8.13
CA SER A 229 6.53 -10.51 -6.93
C SER A 229 5.66 -9.50 -6.23
N HIS A 230 4.42 -9.90 -5.95
CA HIS A 230 3.73 -9.33 -4.81
C HIS A 230 4.55 -9.67 -3.58
N ARG A 231 4.93 -8.64 -2.82
CA ARG A 231 5.51 -8.77 -1.49
C ARG A 231 4.52 -8.19 -0.50
N ALA A 232 4.59 -8.64 0.74
CA ALA A 232 3.80 -8.06 1.80
C ALA A 232 4.72 -7.48 2.88
N LEU A 233 4.35 -6.34 3.43
CA LEU A 233 4.90 -5.82 4.69
C LEU A 233 3.95 -6.20 5.82
N VAL A 234 4.51 -6.49 6.98
CA VAL A 234 3.77 -6.76 8.20
C VAL A 234 3.99 -5.64 9.20
N TYR A 235 2.89 -5.16 9.77
CA TYR A 235 2.84 -4.17 10.84
C TYR A 235 2.23 -4.82 12.07
N ASP A 236 3.10 -5.28 12.96
CA ASP A 236 2.74 -5.92 14.23
C ASP A 236 3.31 -5.08 15.38
N MET A 237 2.44 -4.38 16.10
CA MET A 237 2.82 -3.50 17.22
C MET A 237 3.35 -4.27 18.43
N ASP A 238 3.06 -5.56 18.51
CA ASP A 238 3.47 -6.42 19.63
C ASP A 238 4.68 -7.25 19.30
N SER A 239 5.23 -7.11 18.10
CA SER A 239 6.46 -7.77 17.71
C SER A 239 7.68 -7.09 18.32
N THR A 240 8.69 -7.88 18.68
CA THR A 240 10.05 -7.40 18.95
C THR A 240 10.85 -7.17 17.66
N LEU A 241 10.30 -7.55 16.51
CA LEU A 241 10.89 -7.31 15.20
C LEU A 241 10.64 -5.88 14.73
N GLU A 242 11.27 -5.50 13.63
CA GLU A 242 11.04 -4.21 12.99
C GLU A 242 9.55 -4.03 12.63
N PHE A 243 9.03 -2.83 12.87
CA PHE A 243 7.61 -2.51 12.74
C PHE A 243 7.08 -2.64 11.30
N SER A 244 7.96 -2.68 10.30
CA SER A 244 7.62 -2.80 8.88
C SER A 244 8.46 -3.90 8.23
N LEU A 245 8.22 -5.15 8.61
CA LEU A 245 9.05 -6.26 8.18
C LEU A 245 8.49 -6.93 6.92
N ASP A 246 9.37 -7.44 6.05
CA ASP A 246 8.97 -8.30 4.94
C ASP A 246 8.26 -9.56 5.48
N PHE A 247 7.11 -9.89 4.87
CA PHE A 247 6.26 -11.00 5.30
C PHE A 247 7.00 -12.33 5.39
N SER A 248 7.89 -12.65 4.44
CA SER A 248 8.61 -13.93 4.43
C SER A 248 9.47 -14.06 5.69
N THR A 249 10.16 -12.98 6.05
CA THR A 249 10.98 -12.90 7.27
C THR A 249 10.12 -12.93 8.53
N TYR A 250 9.03 -12.15 8.57
CA TYR A 250 8.11 -12.14 9.71
C TYR A 250 7.51 -13.52 9.95
N SER A 251 6.98 -14.17 8.90
CA SER A 251 6.38 -15.51 8.97
C SER A 251 7.38 -16.55 9.50
N GLY A 252 8.59 -16.58 8.94
CA GLY A 252 9.64 -17.52 9.37
C GLY A 252 10.10 -17.34 10.82
N LEU A 253 10.12 -16.10 11.33
CA LEU A 253 10.57 -15.81 12.69
C LEU A 253 9.46 -15.93 13.74
N THR A 254 8.25 -15.48 13.41
CA THR A 254 7.11 -15.37 14.33
C THR A 254 6.33 -16.67 14.40
N PHE A 255 6.02 -17.28 13.25
CA PHE A 255 5.19 -18.49 13.20
C PHE A 255 6.05 -19.75 13.31
N ARG A 256 7.24 -19.75 12.69
CA ARG A 256 8.10 -20.93 12.57
C ARG A 256 7.38 -22.12 11.94
N ASP A 257 8.08 -23.24 11.83
CA ASP A 257 7.55 -24.49 11.28
C ASP A 257 6.49 -25.11 12.22
N GLU A 258 5.29 -25.39 11.68
CA GLU A 258 4.21 -26.03 12.43
C GLU A 258 4.46 -27.51 12.72
N THR A 259 5.37 -28.17 12.00
CA THR A 259 5.73 -29.57 12.27
C THR A 259 6.39 -29.78 13.63
N ALA A 260 6.90 -28.69 14.23
CA ALA A 260 7.52 -28.69 15.55
C ALA A 260 6.52 -28.49 16.71
N ILE A 261 5.22 -28.28 16.43
CA ILE A 261 4.18 -28.07 17.44
C ILE A 261 3.00 -29.03 17.21
N ARG A 262 2.27 -29.35 18.30
CA ARG A 262 1.08 -30.22 18.23
C ARG A 262 -0.02 -29.53 17.42
N ASP A 263 -0.82 -30.33 16.70
CA ASP A 263 -1.90 -29.86 15.82
C ASP A 263 -2.92 -28.95 16.52
N GLU A 264 -3.20 -29.19 17.80
CA GLU A 264 -4.08 -28.34 18.63
C GLU A 264 -3.56 -26.92 18.86
N TYR A 265 -2.30 -26.64 18.53
CA TYR A 265 -1.68 -25.32 18.59
C TYR A 265 -1.41 -24.73 17.20
N HIS A 266 -1.76 -25.43 16.11
CA HIS A 266 -1.62 -24.90 14.75
C HIS A 266 -2.46 -23.64 14.61
N ARG A 267 -1.88 -22.65 13.92
CA ARG A 267 -2.48 -21.32 13.80
C ARG A 267 -3.40 -21.30 12.59
N ARG A 268 -4.51 -20.59 12.72
CA ARG A 268 -5.34 -20.20 11.59
C ARG A 268 -5.42 -18.69 11.50
N PHE A 269 -5.57 -18.22 10.27
CA PHE A 269 -5.45 -16.81 9.92
C PHE A 269 -6.75 -16.36 9.27
N ARG A 270 -7.50 -15.49 9.94
CA ARG A 270 -8.61 -14.78 9.32
C ARG A 270 -8.10 -13.50 8.69
N VAL A 271 -8.17 -13.44 7.37
CA VAL A 271 -7.68 -12.33 6.55
C VAL A 271 -8.86 -11.50 6.06
N ILE A 272 -8.85 -10.21 6.41
CA ILE A 272 -9.95 -9.28 6.14
C ILE A 272 -9.40 -8.06 5.41
N GLU A 273 -10.04 -7.62 4.34
CA GLU A 273 -9.68 -6.34 3.70
C GLU A 273 -9.86 -5.19 4.70
N ALA A 274 -8.89 -4.29 4.81
CA ALA A 274 -8.91 -3.21 5.79
C ALA A 274 -10.18 -2.33 5.67
N GLN A 275 -10.66 -2.11 4.45
CA GLN A 275 -11.90 -1.38 4.21
C GLN A 275 -13.13 -2.09 4.79
N ILE A 276 -13.19 -3.42 4.71
CA ILE A 276 -14.26 -4.23 5.30
C ILE A 276 -14.14 -4.20 6.82
N TYR A 277 -12.92 -4.31 7.36
CA TYR A 277 -12.69 -4.23 8.80
C TYR A 277 -13.20 -2.91 9.39
N LEU A 278 -12.90 -1.77 8.74
CA LEU A 278 -13.37 -0.46 9.17
C LEU A 278 -14.89 -0.34 9.24
N THR A 279 -15.62 -0.96 8.31
CA THR A 279 -17.08 -0.81 8.22
C THR A 279 -17.85 -1.86 9.02
N THR A 280 -17.21 -2.95 9.43
CA THR A 280 -17.89 -4.09 10.05
C THR A 280 -17.45 -4.41 11.47
N PHE A 281 -16.26 -3.97 11.89
CA PHE A 281 -15.75 -4.25 13.24
C PHE A 281 -16.50 -3.44 14.31
N ALA A 282 -16.88 -4.10 15.40
CA ALA A 282 -17.46 -3.48 16.58
C ALA A 282 -16.96 -4.17 17.86
N SER A 283 -16.58 -3.37 18.86
CA SER A 283 -16.17 -3.87 20.17
C SER A 283 -16.64 -2.94 21.28
N ASN A 284 -17.59 -3.40 22.09
CA ASN A 284 -17.97 -2.74 23.35
C ASN A 284 -16.95 -2.93 24.49
N ARG A 285 -15.80 -3.61 24.25
CA ARG A 285 -14.72 -3.87 25.22
C ARG A 285 -15.10 -4.74 26.42
N SER A 286 -16.26 -5.40 26.41
CA SER A 286 -16.73 -6.24 27.53
C SER A 286 -15.74 -7.34 27.90
N HIS A 287 -15.04 -7.92 26.91
CA HIS A 287 -14.03 -8.97 27.11
C HIS A 287 -12.80 -8.49 27.93
N MET A 288 -12.58 -7.18 28.03
CA MET A 288 -11.52 -6.59 28.86
C MET A 288 -11.98 -6.25 30.28
N ARG A 289 -13.21 -6.62 30.65
CA ARG A 289 -13.73 -6.47 32.02
C ARG A 289 -13.56 -7.76 32.81
N ARG A 290 -13.17 -7.60 34.07
CA ARG A 290 -13.15 -8.68 35.06
C ARG A 290 -14.57 -8.95 35.57
N PRO A 291 -14.80 -10.09 36.26
CA PRO A 291 -16.10 -10.38 36.86
C PRO A 291 -16.60 -9.35 37.87
N ASP A 292 -15.70 -8.55 38.46
CA ASP A 292 -16.01 -7.45 39.40
C ASP A 292 -16.22 -6.10 38.69
N ASP A 293 -16.35 -6.10 37.36
CA ASP A 293 -16.50 -4.93 36.48
C ASP A 293 -15.27 -4.01 36.37
N SER A 294 -14.16 -4.36 37.03
CA SER A 294 -12.89 -3.65 36.88
C SER A 294 -12.21 -3.98 35.55
N TRP A 295 -11.37 -3.07 35.06
CA TRP A 295 -10.65 -3.27 33.81
C TRP A 295 -9.44 -4.18 33.99
N ILE A 296 -9.24 -5.12 33.07
CA ILE A 296 -7.99 -5.89 32.99
C ILE A 296 -6.81 -4.94 32.73
N LYS A 297 -7.03 -3.98 31.82
CA LYS A 297 -6.17 -2.83 31.51
C LYS A 297 -7.05 -1.65 31.14
N ASP A 298 -6.60 -0.43 31.46
CA ASP A 298 -7.37 0.79 31.22
C ASP A 298 -7.83 0.88 29.75
N PRO A 299 -9.10 1.24 29.50
CA PRO A 299 -9.61 1.36 28.15
C PRO A 299 -9.10 2.64 27.48
N PRO A 300 -9.02 2.67 26.14
CA PRO A 300 -8.76 3.89 25.39
C PRO A 300 -9.80 4.97 25.73
N LEU A 301 -9.34 6.23 25.73
CA LEU A 301 -10.18 7.39 26.05
C LEU A 301 -11.23 7.67 24.98
N TYR A 302 -11.02 7.21 23.74
CA TYR A 302 -12.01 7.34 22.68
C TYR A 302 -13.19 6.37 22.88
N PRO A 303 -14.40 6.72 22.42
CA PRO A 303 -15.58 5.86 22.51
C PRO A 303 -15.35 4.49 21.86
N CYS A 304 -16.06 3.46 22.33
CA CYS A 304 -16.02 2.14 21.71
C CYS A 304 -16.33 2.21 20.22
N ILE A 305 -15.57 1.43 19.43
CA ILE A 305 -15.82 1.27 18.00
C ILE A 305 -17.11 0.45 17.82
N LYS A 306 -18.06 0.99 17.04
CA LYS A 306 -19.37 0.40 16.80
C LYS A 306 -19.78 0.66 15.34
N THR A 307 -20.67 -0.18 14.81
CA THR A 307 -21.37 0.09 13.56
C THR A 307 -22.81 0.51 13.86
N ASN A 308 -23.58 0.87 12.84
CA ASN A 308 -25.01 1.19 13.02
C ASN A 308 -25.82 -0.05 13.43
N GLU A 309 -25.35 -1.23 13.04
CA GLU A 309 -26.03 -2.51 13.18
C GLU A 309 -25.49 -3.38 14.34
N CYS A 310 -24.30 -3.06 14.87
CA CYS A 310 -23.59 -3.92 15.80
C CYS A 310 -22.81 -3.12 16.85
N ASP A 311 -22.96 -3.50 18.13
CA ASP A 311 -22.19 -2.93 19.24
C ASP A 311 -20.98 -3.79 19.64
N HIS A 312 -20.98 -5.08 19.30
CA HIS A 312 -19.93 -6.03 19.61
C HIS A 312 -20.00 -7.27 18.71
N ASN A 313 -18.91 -7.57 17.99
CA ASN A 313 -18.78 -8.79 17.18
C ASN A 313 -17.35 -9.36 17.16
N LEU A 314 -16.51 -8.98 18.13
CA LEU A 314 -15.11 -9.41 18.22
C LEU A 314 -14.97 -10.95 18.18
N ASP A 315 -15.85 -11.68 18.85
CA ASP A 315 -15.84 -13.15 18.84
C ASP A 315 -15.98 -13.73 17.42
N GLY A 316 -16.68 -13.05 16.52
CA GLY A 316 -16.77 -13.42 15.12
C GLY A 316 -15.43 -13.31 14.40
N PHE A 317 -14.71 -12.21 14.64
CA PHE A 317 -13.37 -11.97 14.08
C PHE A 317 -12.32 -12.94 14.64
N ILE A 318 -12.40 -13.27 15.92
CA ILE A 318 -11.52 -14.28 16.56
C ILE A 318 -11.84 -15.69 16.07
N SER A 319 -13.11 -15.99 15.79
CA SER A 319 -13.53 -17.31 15.35
C SER A 319 -12.87 -17.68 14.02
N MET A 320 -12.35 -18.90 13.94
CA MET A 320 -11.78 -19.48 12.71
C MET A 320 -12.79 -20.39 11.98
N ASP A 321 -14.09 -20.26 12.31
CA ASP A 321 -15.21 -20.95 11.65
C ASP A 321 -15.89 -20.00 10.65
N CYS A 322 -15.70 -20.26 9.36
CA CYS A 322 -16.29 -19.46 8.28
C CYS A 322 -17.82 -19.64 8.15
N HIS A 323 -18.39 -20.72 8.69
CA HIS A 323 -19.84 -20.93 8.69
C HIS A 323 -20.54 -20.06 9.75
N ARG A 324 -19.85 -19.75 10.85
CA ARG A 324 -20.37 -18.87 11.91
C ARG A 324 -20.11 -17.40 11.64
N PHE A 325 -19.01 -17.07 10.96
CA PHE A 325 -18.65 -15.69 10.66
C PHE A 325 -18.04 -15.56 9.26
N ALA A 326 -18.81 -14.93 8.36
CA ALA A 326 -18.52 -14.87 6.93
C ALA A 326 -17.58 -13.74 6.50
N ILE A 327 -17.15 -12.86 7.42
CA ILE A 327 -16.31 -11.71 7.08
C ILE A 327 -14.85 -12.15 6.94
N GLY A 328 -14.27 -11.93 5.76
CA GLY A 328 -12.90 -12.35 5.44
C GLY A 328 -12.78 -13.85 5.13
N SER A 329 -11.57 -14.28 4.81
CA SER A 329 -11.23 -15.70 4.56
C SER A 329 -10.45 -16.27 5.74
N VAL A 330 -10.65 -17.55 6.05
CA VAL A 330 -9.85 -18.27 7.05
C VAL A 330 -8.89 -19.22 6.33
N LEU A 331 -7.61 -19.15 6.69
CA LEU A 331 -6.52 -19.86 6.02
C LEU A 331 -5.70 -20.65 7.05
N ASP A 332 -5.15 -21.79 6.63
CA ASP A 332 -4.05 -22.45 7.34
C ASP A 332 -2.70 -21.76 7.04
N ILE A 333 -1.61 -22.17 7.70
CA ILE A 333 -0.29 -21.56 7.52
C ILE A 333 0.23 -21.63 6.07
N ASN A 334 -0.08 -22.73 5.36
CA ASN A 334 0.42 -22.93 4.00
C ASN A 334 -0.34 -22.04 3.02
N GLN A 335 -1.66 -21.98 3.15
CA GLN A 335 -2.52 -21.08 2.39
C GLN A 335 -2.18 -19.61 2.66
N PHE A 336 -1.93 -19.27 3.93
CA PHE A 336 -1.54 -17.93 4.34
C PHE A 336 -0.19 -17.54 3.74
N ASN A 337 0.83 -18.40 3.86
CA ASN A 337 2.14 -18.16 3.24
C ASN A 337 2.04 -18.06 1.73
N HIS A 338 1.30 -18.95 1.06
CA HIS A 338 1.11 -18.88 -0.39
C HIS A 338 0.39 -17.59 -0.83
N GLN A 339 -0.55 -17.07 -0.03
CA GLN A 339 -1.24 -15.83 -0.34
C GLN A 339 -0.31 -14.60 -0.26
N PHE A 340 0.53 -14.53 0.77
CA PHE A 340 1.35 -13.34 1.06
C PHE A 340 2.81 -13.43 0.58
N ASP A 341 3.30 -14.63 0.26
CA ASP A 341 4.57 -14.94 -0.39
C ASP A 341 4.39 -16.08 -1.42
N PRO A 342 3.81 -15.81 -2.60
CA PRO A 342 3.51 -16.84 -3.61
C PRO A 342 4.73 -17.56 -4.21
N LYS A 343 5.95 -17.18 -3.79
CA LYS A 343 7.21 -17.78 -4.23
C LYS A 343 7.81 -18.75 -3.20
N SER A 344 7.21 -18.90 -2.02
CA SER A 344 7.67 -19.77 -0.93
C SER A 344 7.42 -21.25 -1.18
#